data_AF-A0A0Q9U9B0-F1
#
_entry.id   AF-A0A0Q9U9B0-F1
#
_cell.length_a   1.000
_cell.length_b   1.000
_cell.length_c   1.000
_cell.angle_alpha   90.00
_cell.angle_beta   90.00
_cell.angle_gamma   90.00
#
_symmetry.space_group_name_H-M   'P 1'
#
loop_
_entity.id
_entity.type
_entity.pdbx_description
1 polymer ?
#
loop_
_entity_poly.entity_id
_entity_poly.type
_entity_poly.pdbx_seq_one_letter_code
_entity_poly.pdbx_strand_id
1 'polypeptide(L)'
;MSDGPLDEPWESWTSRVAADLAALTDDDWLTFTVHVPSRASSTYAAERAPRSWRRGGARPAPRARVPDVFVQARRLEGVLALECIGDTEFEGLTDLTREAQEALEGLGWTRDGDEPEFSRAFDRAAEAAELLRASLAQVLGAATPADVDLRRAPRP
;
A
#
# COMPACT_ATOMS: atom_id res chain seq x y z
N MET A 1 -15.28 -12.69 26.14
CA MET A 1 -14.12 -13.12 25.33
C MET A 1 -13.89 -11.97 24.37
N SER A 2 -12.81 -11.22 24.57
CA SER A 2 -12.55 -10.00 23.81
C SER A 2 -11.78 -10.38 22.56
N ASP A 3 -12.46 -10.35 21.41
CA ASP A 3 -11.81 -10.37 20.10
C ASP A 3 -10.99 -9.07 20.01
N GLY A 4 -9.70 -9.18 20.29
CA GLY A 4 -8.76 -8.12 19.96
C GLY A 4 -8.68 -7.95 18.44
N PRO A 5 -8.29 -6.77 17.94
CA PRO A 5 -8.16 -6.47 16.50
C PRO A 5 -7.05 -7.28 15.77
N LEU A 6 -6.62 -8.42 16.32
CA LEU A 6 -5.47 -9.18 15.86
C LEU A 6 -5.81 -10.29 14.86
N ASP A 7 -7.09 -10.68 14.74
CA ASP A 7 -7.52 -11.77 13.84
C ASP A 7 -8.71 -11.35 12.95
N GLU A 8 -8.76 -10.11 12.47
CA GLU A 8 -9.79 -9.73 11.48
C GLU A 8 -9.55 -10.53 10.18
N PRO A 9 -10.53 -11.31 9.69
CA PRO A 9 -10.40 -11.99 8.40
C PRO A 9 -10.54 -10.99 7.25
N TRP A 10 -9.89 -11.28 6.12
CA TRP A 10 -9.95 -10.44 4.92
C TRP A 10 -11.38 -10.09 4.47
N GLU A 11 -12.35 -10.99 4.61
CA GLU A 11 -13.76 -10.72 4.27
C GLU A 11 -14.38 -9.62 5.14
N SER A 12 -14.12 -9.67 6.45
CA SER A 12 -14.57 -8.62 7.39
C SER A 12 -13.86 -7.30 7.09
N TRP A 13 -12.54 -7.35 6.87
CA TRP A 13 -11.75 -6.18 6.54
C TRP A 13 -12.25 -5.52 5.26
N THR A 14 -12.50 -6.30 4.19
CA THR A 14 -12.99 -5.78 2.91
C THR A 14 -14.38 -5.18 3.03
N SER A 15 -15.27 -5.80 3.82
CA SER A 15 -16.61 -5.25 4.08
C SER A 15 -16.54 -3.92 4.82
N ARG A 16 -15.66 -3.82 5.84
CA ARG A 16 -15.42 -2.58 6.59
C ARG A 16 -14.82 -1.49 5.70
N VAL A 17 -13.81 -1.83 4.90
CA VAL A 17 -13.18 -0.91 3.95
C VAL A 17 -14.16 -0.45 2.88
N ALA A 18 -15.04 -1.31 2.38
CA ALA A 18 -16.09 -0.91 1.45
C ALA A 18 -17.03 0.14 2.07
N ALA A 19 -17.40 -0.03 3.35
CA ALA A 19 -18.20 0.97 4.06
C ALA A 19 -17.42 2.29 4.25
N ASP A 20 -16.13 2.21 4.58
CA ASP A 20 -15.26 3.38 4.73
C ASP A 20 -15.11 4.16 3.42
N LEU A 21 -14.89 3.45 2.30
CA LEU A 21 -14.79 4.03 0.96
C LEU A 21 -16.11 4.66 0.51
N ALA A 22 -17.25 4.02 0.81
CA ALA A 22 -18.57 4.57 0.52
C ALA A 22 -18.87 5.87 1.30
N ALA A 23 -18.24 6.03 2.47
CA ALA A 23 -18.38 7.20 3.32
C ALA A 23 -17.41 8.35 2.96
N LEU A 24 -16.49 8.16 2.00
CA LEU A 24 -15.63 9.23 1.53
C LEU A 24 -16.44 10.33 0.82
N THR A 25 -16.15 11.57 1.21
CA THR A 25 -16.58 12.80 0.52
C THR A 25 -15.46 13.34 -0.37
N ASP A 26 -15.73 14.37 -1.17
CA ASP A 26 -14.81 14.86 -2.22
C ASP A 26 -13.44 15.35 -1.72
N ASP A 27 -13.32 15.72 -0.44
CA ASP A 27 -12.04 16.13 0.20
C ASP A 27 -11.41 15.04 1.09
N ASP A 28 -12.10 13.90 1.28
CA ASP A 28 -11.60 12.81 2.12
C ASP A 28 -10.68 11.89 1.29
N TRP A 29 -9.63 11.39 1.95
CA TRP A 29 -8.77 10.34 1.41
C TRP A 29 -8.51 9.25 2.45
N LEU A 30 -8.22 8.05 1.93
CA LEU A 30 -7.76 6.89 2.66
C LEU A 30 -6.47 6.38 2.02
N THR A 31 -5.43 6.17 2.81
CA THR A 31 -4.21 5.50 2.32
C THR A 31 -4.03 4.17 3.01
N PHE A 32 -3.66 3.16 2.22
CA PHE A 32 -3.38 1.80 2.66
C PHE A 32 -1.90 1.51 2.42
N THR A 33 -1.21 1.10 3.47
CA THR A 33 0.24 0.91 3.46
C THR A 33 0.59 -0.47 4.00
N VAL A 34 1.36 -1.25 3.25
CA VAL A 34 1.82 -2.57 3.71
C VAL A 34 3.24 -2.46 4.27
N HIS A 35 3.43 -2.93 5.50
CA HIS A 35 4.74 -2.97 6.13
C HIS A 35 5.44 -4.32 5.92
N VAL A 36 5.88 -4.58 4.68
CA VAL A 36 6.72 -5.76 4.41
C VAL A 36 8.15 -5.54 4.91
N PRO A 37 8.87 -6.60 5.33
CA PRO A 37 10.32 -6.54 5.48
C PRO A 37 10.95 -6.30 4.10
N SER A 38 11.10 -5.03 3.74
CA SER A 38 11.60 -4.59 2.43
C SER A 38 12.88 -5.36 2.04
N ARG A 39 12.82 -6.08 0.91
CA ARG A 39 14.02 -6.65 0.27
C ARG A 39 14.90 -5.54 -0.32
N ALA A 40 14.32 -4.40 -0.68
CA ALA A 40 15.02 -3.25 -1.24
C ALA A 40 15.94 -2.55 -0.21
N SER A 41 15.50 -2.48 1.05
CA SER A 41 16.33 -1.93 2.15
C SER A 41 17.65 -2.70 2.34
N SER A 42 17.69 -4.00 2.04
CA SER A 42 18.90 -4.81 2.19
C SER A 42 19.99 -4.49 1.15
N THR A 43 19.61 -4.08 -0.06
CA THR A 43 20.56 -3.79 -1.15
C THR A 43 21.04 -2.34 -1.04
N TYR A 44 20.14 -1.39 -0.82
CA TYR A 44 20.50 0.04 -0.73
C TYR A 44 21.27 0.40 0.55
N ALA A 45 20.95 -0.22 1.70
CA ALA A 45 21.71 -0.02 2.94
C ALA A 45 23.11 -0.63 2.87
N ALA A 46 23.30 -1.70 2.10
CA ALA A 46 24.60 -2.33 1.88
C ALA A 46 25.52 -1.52 0.95
N GLU A 47 24.94 -0.71 0.06
CA GLU A 47 25.66 0.17 -0.88
C GLU A 47 25.99 1.55 -0.28
N ARG A 48 25.15 2.08 0.63
CA ARG A 48 25.41 3.35 1.34
C ARG A 48 26.36 3.26 2.53
N ALA A 49 26.68 2.07 3.02
CA ALA A 49 27.62 1.92 4.12
C ALA A 49 29.06 2.22 3.63
N PRO A 50 29.76 3.26 4.16
CA PRO A 50 31.13 3.54 3.77
C PRO A 50 32.02 2.32 4.02
N ARG A 51 32.90 2.01 3.07
CA ARG A 51 33.71 0.77 3.04
C ARG A 51 34.53 0.52 4.32
N SER A 52 34.74 1.55 5.13
CA SER A 52 35.45 1.50 6.42
C SER A 52 34.66 0.83 7.55
N TRP A 53 33.35 0.61 7.42
CA TRP A 53 32.51 0.01 8.47
C TRP A 53 32.33 -1.52 8.34
N ARG A 54 32.96 -2.16 7.35
CA ARG A 54 32.89 -3.62 7.16
C ARG A 54 33.79 -4.44 8.10
N ARG A 55 34.51 -3.81 9.04
CA ARG A 55 35.30 -4.50 10.07
C ARG A 55 34.86 -4.07 11.46
N GLY A 56 33.92 -4.81 12.01
CA GLY A 56 33.49 -4.67 13.40
C GLY A 56 32.09 -5.22 13.52
N GLY A 57 31.93 -6.30 14.29
CA GLY A 57 30.68 -7.04 14.43
C GLY A 57 29.53 -6.18 14.97
N ALA A 58 28.87 -5.45 14.07
CA ALA A 58 27.63 -4.77 14.34
C ALA A 58 26.51 -5.81 14.29
N ARG A 59 25.91 -6.04 15.46
CA ARG A 59 24.63 -6.73 15.64
C ARG A 59 23.65 -6.22 14.58
N PRO A 60 22.91 -7.10 13.86
CA PRO A 60 22.04 -6.66 12.78
C PRO A 60 21.06 -5.61 13.34
N ALA A 61 21.10 -4.41 12.75
CA ALA A 61 20.11 -3.38 13.06
C ALA A 61 18.71 -3.96 12.81
N PRO A 62 17.70 -3.59 13.61
CA PRO A 62 16.32 -3.94 13.31
C PRO A 62 16.02 -3.49 11.88
N ARG A 63 15.54 -4.42 11.03
CA ARG A 63 15.12 -4.09 9.67
C ARG A 63 14.13 -2.95 9.75
N ALA A 64 14.49 -1.78 9.22
CA ALA A 64 13.56 -0.67 9.08
C ALA A 64 12.44 -1.15 8.15
N ARG A 65 11.20 -1.18 8.65
CA ARG A 65 10.01 -1.44 7.83
C ARG A 65 9.71 -0.14 7.09
N VAL A 66 10.29 0.02 5.91
CA VAL A 66 9.96 1.14 5.01
C VAL A 66 8.70 0.73 4.25
N PRO A 67 7.69 1.61 4.13
CA PRO A 67 6.53 1.32 3.30
C PRO A 67 6.93 1.39 1.82
N ASP A 68 6.81 0.26 1.11
CA ASP A 68 7.32 0.16 -0.27
C ASP A 68 6.26 0.59 -1.34
N VAL A 69 4.95 0.64 -1.06
CA VAL A 69 3.90 1.19 -1.96
C VAL A 69 2.65 1.60 -1.17
N PHE A 70 2.02 2.72 -1.56
CA PHE A 70 0.74 3.19 -1.02
C PHE A 70 -0.36 2.99 -2.07
N VAL A 71 -1.52 2.51 -1.63
CA VAL A 71 -2.75 2.74 -2.39
C VAL A 71 -3.51 3.86 -1.72
N GLN A 72 -3.77 4.93 -2.45
CA GLN A 72 -4.69 5.99 -2.03
C GLN A 72 -6.06 5.74 -2.66
N ALA A 73 -7.09 5.89 -1.85
CA ALA A 73 -8.47 6.00 -2.29
C ALA A 73 -8.96 7.41 -2.00
N ARG A 74 -9.51 8.07 -3.03
CA ARG A 74 -10.11 9.41 -2.92
C ARG A 74 -11.37 9.49 -3.75
N ARG A 75 -12.29 10.38 -3.37
CA ARG A 75 -13.48 10.66 -4.17
C ARG A 75 -13.23 11.86 -5.06
N LEU A 76 -13.45 11.71 -6.36
CA LEU A 76 -13.25 12.77 -7.35
C LEU A 76 -14.45 12.83 -8.27
N GLU A 77 -15.05 14.01 -8.37
CA GLU A 77 -16.13 14.26 -9.34
C GLU A 77 -17.25 13.19 -9.27
N GLY A 78 -17.52 12.67 -8.07
CA GLY A 78 -18.54 11.65 -7.84
C GLY A 78 -18.09 10.19 -7.97
N VAL A 79 -16.90 9.91 -8.51
CA VAL A 79 -16.31 8.55 -8.61
C VAL A 79 -15.30 8.26 -7.52
N LEU A 80 -15.10 6.98 -7.20
CA LEU A 80 -14.05 6.54 -6.28
C LEU A 80 -12.78 6.20 -7.08
N ALA A 81 -11.76 7.03 -6.97
CA ALA A 81 -10.46 6.81 -7.59
C ALA A 81 -9.55 6.04 -6.63
N LEU A 82 -9.01 4.92 -7.11
CA LEU A 82 -7.88 4.23 -6.51
C LEU A 82 -6.62 4.56 -7.30
N GLU A 83 -5.58 4.95 -6.60
CA GLU A 83 -4.30 5.37 -7.17
C GLU A 83 -3.18 4.69 -6.39
N CYS A 84 -2.30 3.97 -7.08
CA CYS A 84 -1.03 3.61 -6.48
C CYS A 84 -0.16 4.88 -6.46
N ILE A 85 0.30 5.28 -5.29
CA ILE A 85 1.17 6.44 -5.11
C ILE A 85 2.48 6.01 -4.44
N GLY A 86 3.59 6.64 -4.82
CA GLY A 86 4.87 6.51 -4.12
C GLY A 86 4.85 7.21 -2.76
N ASP A 87 5.86 6.98 -1.92
CA ASP A 87 6.00 7.75 -0.69
C ASP A 87 6.22 9.23 -1.04
N THR A 88 5.43 10.11 -0.47
CA THR A 88 5.55 11.56 -0.70
C THR A 88 6.90 12.15 -0.28
N GLU A 89 7.73 11.42 0.49
CA GLU A 89 9.11 11.81 0.83
C GLU A 89 10.19 11.20 -0.08
N PHE A 90 9.83 10.22 -0.92
CA PHE A 90 10.72 9.55 -1.86
C PHE A 90 10.01 9.43 -3.20
N GLU A 91 10.21 10.44 -4.05
CA GLU A 91 9.73 10.52 -5.43
C GLU A 91 9.66 9.14 -6.10
N GLY A 92 8.43 8.74 -6.46
CA GLY A 92 8.19 7.69 -7.43
C GLY A 92 7.84 6.31 -6.88
N LEU A 93 6.89 5.68 -7.58
CA LEU A 93 6.56 4.26 -7.65
C LEU A 93 7.76 3.38 -8.13
N THR A 94 8.97 3.67 -7.66
CA THR A 94 10.21 3.15 -8.25
C THR A 94 10.56 1.73 -7.82
N ASP A 95 9.81 1.13 -6.89
CA ASP A 95 10.18 -0.14 -6.24
C ASP A 95 9.29 -1.34 -6.61
N LEU A 96 8.25 -1.17 -7.45
CA LEU A 96 7.50 -2.31 -7.97
C LEU A 96 8.33 -3.06 -9.03
N THR A 97 8.54 -4.36 -8.80
CA THR A 97 9.15 -5.23 -9.82
C THR A 97 8.25 -5.32 -11.05
N ARG A 98 8.83 -5.64 -12.22
CA ARG A 98 8.05 -5.86 -13.45
C ARG A 98 6.95 -6.91 -13.26
N GLU A 99 7.23 -7.96 -12.48
CA GLU A 99 6.27 -8.99 -12.13
C GLU A 99 5.10 -8.43 -11.30
N ALA A 100 5.37 -7.55 -10.34
CA ALA A 100 4.33 -6.91 -9.54
C ALA A 100 3.49 -5.93 -10.38
N GLN A 101 4.11 -5.20 -11.31
CA GLN A 101 3.42 -4.34 -12.28
C GLN A 101 2.47 -5.17 -13.17
N GLU A 102 2.98 -6.23 -13.79
CA GLU A 102 2.17 -7.17 -14.61
C GLU A 102 1.02 -7.79 -13.78
N ALA A 103 1.26 -8.10 -12.49
CA ALA A 103 0.23 -8.61 -11.61
C ALA A 103 -0.86 -7.57 -11.28
N LEU A 104 -0.52 -6.30 -11.07
CA LEU A 104 -1.52 -5.23 -10.90
C LEU A 104 -2.36 -5.04 -12.15
N GLU A 105 -1.73 -5.01 -13.34
CA GLU A 105 -2.47 -4.98 -14.62
C GLU A 105 -3.41 -6.19 -14.75
N GLY A 106 -2.95 -7.38 -14.34
CA GLY A 106 -3.76 -8.61 -14.33
C GLY A 106 -4.96 -8.57 -13.36
N LEU A 107 -4.86 -7.83 -12.25
CA LEU A 107 -5.98 -7.54 -11.35
C LEU A 107 -6.93 -6.46 -11.92
N GLY A 108 -6.50 -5.81 -13.00
CA GLY A 108 -7.27 -4.84 -13.77
C GLY A 108 -6.96 -3.38 -13.41
N TRP A 109 -5.81 -3.09 -12.80
CA TRP A 109 -5.32 -1.71 -12.74
C TRP A 109 -4.98 -1.20 -14.14
N THR A 110 -5.22 0.09 -14.40
CA THR A 110 -4.78 0.74 -15.63
C THR A 110 -3.44 1.39 -15.38
N ARG A 111 -2.47 1.15 -16.27
CA ARG A 111 -1.17 1.82 -16.26
C ARG A 111 -1.19 3.00 -17.22
N ASP A 112 -1.23 4.21 -16.70
CA ASP A 112 -1.40 5.43 -17.51
C ASP A 112 -0.06 6.00 -18.00
N GLY A 113 1.08 5.54 -17.44
CA GLY A 113 2.43 5.94 -17.85
C GLY A 113 2.89 7.31 -17.35
N ASP A 114 2.01 8.06 -16.69
CA ASP A 114 2.26 9.30 -15.94
C ASP A 114 1.97 9.06 -14.44
N GLU A 115 2.28 10.01 -13.54
CA GLU A 115 1.89 9.90 -12.13
C GLU A 115 0.40 10.23 -11.93
N PRO A 116 -0.40 9.38 -11.24
CA PRO A 116 -0.04 8.08 -10.65
C PRO A 116 0.09 6.96 -11.70
N GLU A 117 1.15 6.15 -11.60
CA GLU A 117 1.47 5.14 -12.63
C GLU A 117 0.36 4.11 -12.80
N PHE A 118 -0.33 3.75 -11.71
CA PHE A 118 -1.48 2.88 -11.73
C PHE A 118 -2.68 3.57 -11.11
N SER A 119 -3.77 3.61 -11.87
CA SER A 119 -5.04 4.19 -11.44
C SER A 119 -6.20 3.30 -11.82
N ARG A 120 -7.32 3.44 -11.08
CA ARG A 120 -8.62 2.90 -11.49
C ARG A 120 -9.75 3.64 -10.80
N ALA A 121 -10.79 3.96 -11.57
CA ALA A 121 -12.02 4.54 -11.05
C ALA A 121 -13.11 3.47 -10.86
N PHE A 122 -13.95 3.67 -9.84
CA PHE A 122 -15.07 2.81 -9.50
C PHE A 122 -16.31 3.62 -9.14
N ASP A 123 -17.48 3.14 -9.58
CA ASP A 123 -18.78 3.65 -9.13
C ASP A 123 -19.21 3.01 -7.81
N ARG A 124 -18.67 1.83 -7.49
CA ARG A 124 -19.07 1.02 -6.33
C ARG A 124 -17.90 0.74 -5.40
N ALA A 125 -18.05 1.18 -4.16
CA ALA A 125 -17.06 1.00 -3.10
C ALA A 125 -16.70 -0.47 -2.82
N ALA A 126 -17.65 -1.39 -2.97
CA ALA A 126 -17.39 -2.82 -2.81
C ALA A 126 -16.37 -3.37 -3.83
N GLU A 127 -16.44 -2.90 -5.09
CA GLU A 127 -15.50 -3.35 -6.12
C GLU A 127 -14.10 -2.78 -5.91
N ALA A 128 -14.03 -1.51 -5.51
CA ALA A 128 -12.78 -0.87 -5.12
C ALA A 128 -12.15 -1.59 -3.91
N ALA A 129 -12.94 -1.96 -2.90
CA ALA A 129 -12.46 -2.69 -1.72
C ALA A 129 -11.93 -4.09 -2.08
N GLU A 130 -12.56 -4.78 -3.03
CA GLU A 130 -12.06 -6.07 -3.53
C GLU A 130 -10.74 -5.92 -4.29
N LEU A 131 -10.62 -4.91 -5.16
CA LEU A 131 -9.37 -4.64 -5.85
C LEU A 131 -8.25 -4.29 -4.85
N LEU A 132 -8.55 -3.44 -3.86
CA LEU A 132 -7.63 -3.12 -2.76
C LEU A 132 -7.17 -4.39 -2.03
N ARG A 133 -8.10 -5.25 -1.61
CA ARG A 133 -7.77 -6.52 -0.96
C ARG A 133 -6.84 -7.36 -1.83
N ALA A 134 -7.19 -7.55 -3.10
CA ALA A 134 -6.41 -8.38 -4.02
C ALA A 134 -5.00 -7.81 -4.22
N SER A 135 -4.87 -6.50 -4.44
CA SER A 135 -3.58 -5.83 -4.58
C SER A 135 -2.72 -5.98 -3.31
N LEU A 136 -3.30 -5.71 -2.14
CA LEU A 136 -2.57 -5.78 -0.86
C LEU A 136 -2.09 -7.20 -0.56
N ALA A 137 -2.98 -8.19 -0.70
CA ALA A 137 -2.69 -9.56 -0.31
C ALA A 137 -1.86 -10.34 -1.35
N GLN A 138 -2.11 -10.13 -2.65
CA GLN A 138 -1.52 -10.93 -3.71
C GLN A 138 -0.27 -10.30 -4.31
N VAL A 139 -0.15 -8.97 -4.29
CA VAL A 139 0.95 -8.25 -4.94
C VAL A 139 1.85 -7.55 -3.92
N LEU A 140 1.27 -6.77 -3.02
CA LEU A 140 2.03 -5.92 -2.08
C LEU A 140 2.49 -6.67 -0.82
N GLY A 141 2.07 -7.93 -0.65
CA GLY A 141 2.64 -8.86 0.33
C GLY A 141 2.05 -8.79 1.75
N ALA A 142 0.85 -8.23 1.92
CA ALA A 142 0.13 -8.30 3.18
C ALA A 142 -0.37 -9.74 3.41
N ALA A 143 0.17 -10.45 4.41
CA ALA A 143 -0.29 -11.80 4.72
C ALA A 143 -1.65 -11.77 5.43
N THR A 144 -1.85 -10.76 6.26
CA THR A 144 -3.05 -10.53 7.05
C THR A 144 -3.47 -9.07 7.00
N PRO A 145 -4.73 -8.75 7.33
CA PRO A 145 -5.17 -7.37 7.47
C PRO A 145 -4.35 -6.54 8.47
N ALA A 146 -3.76 -7.19 9.48
CA ALA A 146 -2.92 -6.52 10.48
C ALA A 146 -1.57 -6.02 9.91
N ASP A 147 -1.19 -6.45 8.71
CA ASP A 147 0.01 -5.95 8.01
C ASP A 147 -0.26 -4.63 7.25
N VAL A 148 -1.52 -4.17 7.23
CA VAL A 148 -1.97 -2.98 6.52
C VAL A 148 -2.25 -1.83 7.48
N ASP A 149 -1.44 -0.80 7.39
CA ASP A 149 -1.68 0.48 8.06
C ASP A 149 -2.65 1.32 7.22
N LEU A 150 -3.70 1.80 7.88
CA LEU A 150 -4.73 2.66 7.28
C LEU A 150 -4.63 4.06 7.88
N ARG A 151 -4.44 5.07 7.01
CA ARG A 151 -4.49 6.49 7.41
C ARG A 151 -5.63 7.19 6.67
N ARG A 152 -6.21 8.18 7.34
CA ARG A 152 -7.29 9.03 6.82
C ARG A 152 -6.83 10.48 6.78
N ALA A 153 -7.41 11.24 5.88
CA ALA A 153 -7.37 12.70 5.95
C ALA A 153 -7.77 13.16 7.36
N PRO A 154 -7.04 14.11 7.97
CA PRO A 154 -7.52 14.78 9.18
C PRO A 154 -8.84 15.46 8.83
N ARG A 155 -9.94 15.07 9.49
CA ARG A 155 -11.19 15.82 9.40
C ARG A 155 -11.03 17.10 10.23
N PRO A 156 -11.42 18.27 9.71
CA PRO A 156 -11.40 19.54 10.46
C PRO A 156 -12.31 19.51 11.69
#